data_AF-A0A6A6YDF2-F1
#
_entry.id   AF-A0A6A6YDF2-F1
#
_cell.length_a   1.000
_cell.length_b   1.000
_cell.length_c   1.000
_cell.angle_alpha   90.00
_cell.angle_beta   90.00
_cell.angle_gamma   90.00
#
_symmetry.space_group_name_H-M   'P 1'
#
loop_
_entity.id
_entity.type
_entity.pdbx_description
1 polymer ?
#
loop_
_entity_poly.entity_id
_entity_poly.type
_entity_poly.pdbx_seq_one_letter_code
_entity_poly.pdbx_strand_id
1 'polypeptide(L)'
;MPPWALALGMPLLHEAYNGIAAEAKFGSTTWKKFVAIEGDSAFGFSGMDVETMARFQMDVLIFVINNGGIYFGGSNSAKDWLQRQAMTVCGASGPGVLRSWALDWEVWYEKIAEACGGKGFLLRTPEELRKAPIEGFHAKAPCIVNVIIQSGKVGKPNFSWQSSSRKKENSQRSSKRTSKF
;
A
#
# COMPACT_ATOMS: atom_id res chain seq x y z
N MET A 1 17.30 11.37 14.80
CA MET A 1 16.53 11.61 13.55
C MET A 1 15.22 12.32 13.87
N PRO A 2 14.55 13.03 12.94
CA PRO A 2 13.30 13.74 13.26
C PRO A 2 12.18 12.74 13.61
N PRO A 3 11.22 13.12 14.48
CA PRO A 3 10.33 12.17 15.17
C PRO A 3 9.23 11.52 14.30
N TRP A 4 9.22 11.73 12.98
CA TRP A 4 8.18 11.23 12.07
C TRP A 4 8.72 10.32 10.95
N ALA A 5 9.93 9.76 11.09
CA ALA A 5 10.61 9.02 10.03
C ALA A 5 9.73 7.94 9.36
N LEU A 6 9.36 8.22 8.10
CA LEU A 6 8.81 7.28 7.14
C LEU A 6 9.92 6.25 6.83
N ALA A 7 9.80 5.04 7.38
CA ALA A 7 10.79 3.99 7.13
C ALA A 7 10.61 3.43 5.71
N LEU A 8 11.46 3.85 4.79
CA LEU A 8 11.57 3.28 3.45
C LEU A 8 12.43 2.02 3.52
N GLY A 9 11.82 0.87 3.81
CA GLY A 9 12.41 -0.46 3.63
C GLY A 9 12.88 -1.16 4.90
N MET A 10 12.83 -2.50 4.87
CA MET A 10 13.03 -3.39 6.01
C MET A 10 14.44 -3.42 6.64
N PRO A 11 15.55 -3.16 5.91
CA PRO A 11 16.87 -3.02 6.53
C PRO A 11 16.92 -1.88 7.56
N LEU A 12 16.22 -0.78 7.30
CA LEU A 12 16.12 0.35 8.24
C LEU A 12 15.29 -0.02 9.48
N LEU A 13 14.26 -0.85 9.30
CA LEU A 13 13.42 -1.31 10.40
C LEU A 13 14.19 -2.31 11.30
N HIS A 14 14.97 -3.21 10.71
CA HIS A 14 15.86 -4.08 11.47
C HIS A 14 16.90 -3.29 12.26
N GLU A 15 17.59 -2.33 11.62
CA GLU A 15 18.56 -1.47 12.32
C GLU A 15 17.90 -0.66 13.44
N ALA A 16 16.67 -0.17 13.23
CA ALA A 16 15.95 0.55 14.27
C ALA A 16 15.65 -0.34 15.50
N TYR A 17 15.41 -1.64 15.33
CA TYR A 17 15.14 -2.56 16.45
C TYR A 17 16.39 -3.19 17.06
N ASN A 18 17.38 -3.52 16.23
CA ASN A 18 18.48 -4.40 16.60
C ASN A 18 19.86 -3.76 16.42
N GLY A 19 19.92 -2.53 15.89
CA GLY A 19 21.15 -1.78 15.67
C GLY A 19 21.82 -1.34 16.97
N ILE A 20 23.08 -0.92 16.86
CA ILE A 20 23.88 -0.42 18.00
C ILE A 20 23.24 0.85 18.61
N ALA A 21 22.52 1.61 17.79
CA ALA A 21 21.74 2.78 18.18
C ALA A 21 20.22 2.52 18.07
N ALA A 22 19.77 1.29 18.38
CA ALA A 22 18.37 0.90 18.26
C ALA A 22 17.42 1.93 18.89
N GLU A 23 16.50 2.43 18.05
CA GLU A 23 15.40 3.32 18.42
C GLU A 23 14.10 2.54 18.69
N ALA A 24 14.12 1.21 18.81
CA ALA A 24 12.98 0.43 19.28
C ALA A 24 13.40 -0.86 19.98
N LYS A 25 12.56 -1.27 20.93
CA LYS A 25 12.73 -2.53 21.66
C LYS A 25 11.37 -3.10 22.01
N PHE A 26 11.21 -4.41 21.83
CA PHE A 26 9.99 -5.11 22.18
C PHE A 26 9.62 -4.96 23.67
N GLY A 27 8.36 -4.71 23.97
CA GLY A 27 7.80 -4.74 25.33
C GLY A 27 8.11 -3.55 26.25
N SER A 28 8.86 -2.54 25.80
CA SER A 28 9.12 -1.32 26.58
C SER A 28 7.94 -0.35 26.55
N THR A 29 7.65 0.34 27.67
CA THR A 29 6.59 1.36 27.78
C THR A 29 6.98 2.72 27.19
N THR A 30 8.23 2.89 26.76
CA THR A 30 8.81 4.19 26.38
C THR A 30 9.09 4.37 24.88
N TRP A 31 8.83 3.37 24.03
CA TRP A 31 9.25 3.42 22.62
C TRP A 31 8.12 3.44 21.58
N LYS A 32 8.50 3.87 20.38
CA LYS A 32 7.63 4.24 19.27
C LYS A 32 7.26 3.01 18.45
N LYS A 33 5.97 2.89 18.12
CA LYS A 33 5.47 1.89 17.18
C LYS A 33 5.85 2.24 15.76
N PHE A 34 6.32 1.26 15.00
CA PHE A 34 6.57 1.45 13.58
C PHE A 34 5.30 1.26 12.78
N VAL A 35 5.01 2.22 11.91
CA VAL A 35 3.88 2.17 11.00
C VAL A 35 4.40 2.31 9.57
N ALA A 36 4.23 1.26 8.77
CA ALA A 36 4.57 1.25 7.35
C ALA A 36 3.29 1.37 6.52
N ILE A 37 3.36 2.11 5.41
CA ILE A 37 2.26 2.21 4.43
C ILE A 37 2.86 1.91 3.07
N GLU A 38 2.45 0.79 2.49
CA GLU A 38 3.02 0.24 1.27
C GLU A 38 1.91 -0.12 0.28
N GLY A 39 2.23 -0.13 -1.01
CA GLY A 39 1.35 -0.75 -2.01
C GLY A 39 1.49 -2.27 -1.98
N ASP A 40 0.45 -2.99 -2.42
CA ASP A 40 0.46 -4.45 -2.60
C ASP A 40 1.67 -4.96 -3.40
N SER A 41 2.06 -4.26 -4.45
CA SER A 41 3.25 -4.60 -5.24
C SER A 41 4.56 -4.50 -4.44
N ALA A 42 4.75 -3.43 -3.70
CA ALA A 42 5.93 -3.25 -2.84
C ALA A 42 5.96 -4.33 -1.75
N PHE A 43 4.81 -4.56 -1.11
CA PHE A 43 4.63 -5.62 -0.13
C PHE A 43 4.83 -7.01 -0.74
N GLY A 44 4.50 -7.22 -2.01
CA GLY A 44 4.76 -8.47 -2.72
C GLY A 44 6.25 -8.84 -2.80
N PHE A 45 7.15 -7.84 -2.75
CA PHE A 45 8.60 -8.08 -2.71
C PHE A 45 9.13 -8.25 -1.29
N SER A 46 8.55 -7.58 -0.29
CA SER A 46 9.01 -7.55 1.11
C SER A 46 8.18 -8.42 2.06
N GLY A 47 7.12 -9.09 1.58
CA GLY A 47 6.12 -9.73 2.45
C GLY A 47 6.67 -10.83 3.35
N MET A 48 7.74 -11.52 2.92
CA MET A 48 8.42 -12.53 3.74
C MET A 48 9.18 -11.93 4.92
N ASP A 49 9.49 -10.62 4.91
CA ASP A 49 10.14 -9.95 6.04
C ASP A 49 9.26 -9.93 7.29
N VAL A 50 7.95 -10.15 7.15
CA VAL A 50 7.00 -10.33 8.26
C VAL A 50 7.39 -11.52 9.14
N GLU A 51 7.93 -12.60 8.56
CA GLU A 51 8.48 -13.73 9.34
C GLU A 51 9.64 -13.26 10.21
N THR A 52 10.54 -12.44 9.65
CA THR A 52 11.67 -11.89 10.39
C THR A 52 11.16 -10.98 11.50
N MET A 53 10.18 -10.12 11.24
CA MET A 53 9.57 -9.30 12.28
C MET A 53 8.99 -10.13 13.43
N ALA A 54 8.32 -11.24 13.11
CA ALA A 54 7.76 -12.13 14.13
C ALA A 54 8.87 -12.78 14.97
N ARG A 55 9.91 -13.31 14.33
CA ARG A 55 11.04 -13.96 14.99
C ARG A 55 11.85 -13.02 15.87
N PHE A 56 12.00 -11.75 15.48
CA PHE A 56 12.64 -10.71 16.28
C PHE A 56 11.67 -9.99 17.24
N GLN A 57 10.41 -10.43 17.32
CA GLN A 57 9.35 -9.82 18.13
C GLN A 57 9.22 -8.30 17.91
N MET A 58 9.20 -7.88 16.65
CA MET A 58 9.10 -6.46 16.30
C MET A 58 7.63 -6.00 16.37
N ASP A 59 7.40 -4.79 16.89
CA ASP A 59 6.07 -4.18 17.04
C ASP A 59 5.80 -3.23 15.86
N VAL A 60 5.31 -3.82 14.77
CA VAL A 60 5.17 -3.17 13.47
C VAL A 60 3.73 -3.28 13.00
N LEU A 61 3.16 -2.17 12.54
CA LEU A 61 1.87 -2.10 11.86
C LEU A 61 2.10 -1.74 10.38
N ILE A 62 1.74 -2.64 9.48
CA ILE A 62 1.90 -2.48 8.04
C ILE A 62 0.53 -2.28 7.42
N PHE A 63 0.34 -1.18 6.71
CA PHE A 63 -0.80 -0.99 5.83
C PHE A 63 -0.41 -1.40 4.42
N VAL A 64 -1.16 -2.34 3.85
CA VAL A 64 -1.04 -2.74 2.45
C VAL A 64 -2.19 -2.13 1.70
N ILE A 65 -1.90 -1.19 0.82
CA ILE A 65 -2.89 -0.56 -0.07
C ILE A 65 -2.98 -1.43 -1.32
N ASN A 66 -4.04 -2.23 -1.39
CA ASN A 66 -4.18 -3.33 -2.35
C ASN A 66 -5.15 -2.97 -3.47
N ASN A 67 -4.59 -2.78 -4.67
CA ASN A 67 -5.35 -2.41 -5.86
C ASN A 67 -5.28 -3.49 -6.97
N GLY A 68 -4.55 -4.58 -6.74
CA GLY A 68 -4.37 -5.70 -7.66
C GLY A 68 -3.34 -5.47 -8.77
N GLY A 69 -2.38 -4.55 -8.60
CA GLY A 69 -1.37 -4.27 -9.63
C GLY A 69 -0.25 -3.29 -9.26
N ILE A 70 0.88 -3.35 -9.96
CA ILE A 70 2.06 -2.48 -9.71
C ILE A 70 1.78 -0.98 -9.97
N TYR A 71 0.67 -0.65 -10.63
CA TYR A 71 0.18 0.72 -10.82
C TYR A 71 -1.35 0.78 -10.78
N PHE A 72 -1.97 -0.12 -11.56
CA PHE A 72 -3.40 -0.28 -11.69
C PHE A 72 -3.65 -1.79 -11.73
N GLY A 73 -4.66 -2.28 -11.02
CA GLY A 73 -5.18 -3.63 -11.23
C GLY A 73 -5.78 -3.76 -12.63
N GLY A 74 -5.45 -4.86 -13.32
CA GLY A 74 -5.91 -5.12 -14.68
C GLY A 74 -7.35 -5.62 -14.78
N SER A 75 -8.02 -5.81 -13.65
CA SER A 75 -9.38 -6.38 -13.57
C SER A 75 -10.27 -5.56 -12.64
N ASN A 76 -11.58 -5.57 -12.89
CA ASN A 76 -12.59 -4.92 -12.03
C ASN A 76 -13.43 -5.92 -11.22
N SER A 77 -13.21 -7.23 -11.43
CA SER A 77 -13.89 -8.29 -10.68
C SER A 77 -13.04 -9.56 -10.67
N ALA A 78 -13.27 -10.43 -9.69
CA ALA A 78 -12.67 -11.76 -9.63
C ALA A 78 -12.92 -12.58 -10.91
N LYS A 79 -14.12 -12.49 -11.49
CA LYS A 79 -14.48 -13.20 -12.73
C LYS A 79 -13.65 -12.74 -13.93
N ASP A 80 -13.48 -11.43 -14.10
CA ASP A 80 -12.63 -10.85 -15.16
C ASP A 80 -11.17 -11.26 -14.97
N TRP A 81 -10.69 -11.25 -13.73
CA TRP A 81 -9.34 -11.70 -13.41
C TRP A 81 -9.12 -13.18 -13.76
N LEU A 82 -10.03 -14.07 -13.33
CA LEU A 82 -9.97 -15.50 -13.63
C LEU A 82 -10.04 -15.78 -15.13
N GLN A 83 -10.86 -15.02 -15.87
CA GLN A 83 -10.92 -15.13 -17.32
C GLN A 83 -9.57 -14.77 -17.96
N ARG A 84 -8.95 -13.66 -17.53
CA ARG A 84 -7.63 -13.23 -18.00
C ARG A 84 -6.56 -14.25 -17.66
N GLN A 85 -6.61 -14.84 -16.47
CA GLN A 85 -5.72 -15.91 -16.05
C GLN A 85 -5.85 -17.13 -16.96
N ALA A 86 -7.07 -17.59 -17.23
CA ALA A 86 -7.32 -18.72 -18.13
C ALA A 86 -6.77 -18.45 -19.54
N MET A 87 -6.97 -17.22 -20.06
CA MET A 87 -6.43 -16.80 -21.35
C MET A 87 -4.89 -16.75 -21.36
N THR A 88 -4.26 -16.32 -20.28
CA THR A 88 -2.80 -16.35 -20.14
C THR A 88 -2.26 -17.78 -20.13
N VAL A 89 -2.88 -18.66 -19.34
CA VAL A 89 -2.44 -20.06 -19.19
C VAL A 89 -2.60 -20.85 -20.49
N CYS A 90 -3.61 -20.54 -21.30
CA CYS A 90 -3.80 -21.17 -22.62
C CYS A 90 -2.89 -20.61 -23.73
N GLY A 91 -1.98 -19.69 -23.41
CA GLY A 91 -1.03 -19.11 -24.37
C GLY A 91 -1.65 -18.07 -25.31
N ALA A 92 -2.84 -17.53 -25.00
CA ALA A 92 -3.42 -16.48 -25.81
C ALA A 92 -2.57 -15.20 -25.77
N SER A 93 -2.77 -14.34 -26.75
CA SER A 93 -2.09 -13.04 -26.87
C SER A 93 -3.10 -11.92 -27.05
N GLY A 94 -2.86 -10.76 -26.43
CA GLY A 94 -3.71 -9.58 -26.62
C GLY A 94 -3.99 -8.79 -25.33
N PRO A 95 -4.99 -7.89 -25.32
CA PRO A 95 -5.35 -7.09 -24.15
C PRO A 95 -6.15 -7.88 -23.08
N GLY A 96 -6.65 -9.07 -23.42
CA GLY A 96 -7.45 -9.93 -22.54
C GLY A 96 -6.63 -10.91 -21.69
N VAL A 97 -5.30 -10.84 -21.71
CA VAL A 97 -4.42 -11.67 -20.86
C VAL A 97 -3.85 -10.86 -19.70
N LEU A 98 -3.41 -11.54 -18.64
CA LEU A 98 -2.62 -10.94 -17.58
C LEU A 98 -1.30 -10.37 -18.15
N ARG A 99 -0.93 -9.18 -17.67
CA ARG A 99 0.36 -8.53 -17.97
C ARG A 99 1.36 -8.80 -16.86
N SER A 100 2.64 -8.58 -17.12
CA SER A 100 3.71 -8.76 -16.12
C SER A 100 3.55 -7.90 -14.85
N TRP A 101 2.76 -6.82 -14.92
CA TRP A 101 2.46 -5.93 -13.79
C TRP A 101 1.11 -6.22 -13.11
N ALA A 102 0.34 -7.18 -13.62
CA ALA A 102 -0.91 -7.59 -12.99
C ALA A 102 -0.60 -8.48 -11.78
N LEU A 103 -1.19 -8.14 -10.63
CA LEU A 103 -1.13 -9.00 -9.45
C LEU A 103 -2.42 -9.80 -9.34
N ASP A 104 -2.43 -10.75 -8.41
CA ASP A 104 -3.59 -11.59 -8.14
C ASP A 104 -4.75 -10.78 -7.52
N TRP A 105 -5.97 -11.26 -7.71
CA TRP A 105 -7.18 -10.53 -7.32
C TRP A 105 -7.32 -10.48 -5.80
N GLU A 106 -7.21 -9.27 -5.24
CA GLU A 106 -7.43 -9.00 -3.81
C GLU A 106 -6.70 -10.01 -2.91
N VAL A 107 -5.40 -10.20 -3.13
CA VAL A 107 -4.60 -11.14 -2.32
C VAL A 107 -4.76 -10.84 -0.83
N TRP A 108 -4.95 -11.90 -0.05
CA TRP A 108 -5.13 -11.84 1.41
C TRP A 108 -3.80 -11.71 2.14
N TYR A 109 -3.09 -10.60 1.91
CA TYR A 109 -1.77 -10.32 2.49
C TYR A 109 -1.76 -10.37 4.01
N GLU A 110 -2.88 -10.07 4.66
CA GLU A 110 -3.02 -10.12 6.11
C GLU A 110 -2.83 -11.54 6.67
N LYS A 111 -3.07 -12.58 5.86
CA LYS A 111 -2.82 -13.98 6.25
C LYS A 111 -1.34 -14.29 6.45
N ILE A 112 -0.44 -13.51 5.87
CA ILE A 112 1.00 -13.67 6.10
C ILE A 112 1.33 -13.32 7.55
N ALA A 113 0.75 -12.25 8.11
CA ALA A 113 0.93 -11.93 9.52
C ALA A 113 0.34 -13.02 10.43
N GLU A 114 -0.87 -13.49 10.16
CA GLU A 114 -1.49 -14.58 10.94
C GLU A 114 -0.64 -15.86 10.93
N ALA A 115 -0.12 -16.24 9.76
CA ALA A 115 0.75 -17.41 9.61
C ALA A 115 2.05 -17.29 10.42
N CYS A 116 2.56 -16.07 10.62
CA CYS A 116 3.75 -15.81 11.44
C CYS A 116 3.44 -15.58 12.94
N GLY A 117 2.19 -15.78 13.38
CA GLY A 117 1.77 -15.55 14.77
C GLY A 117 1.50 -14.08 15.12
N GLY A 118 1.39 -13.23 14.10
CA GLY A 118 0.97 -11.85 14.18
C GLY A 118 -0.54 -11.68 14.01
N LYS A 119 -0.98 -10.47 13.63
CA LYS A 119 -2.39 -10.13 13.46
C LYS A 119 -2.69 -9.61 12.06
N GLY A 120 -3.77 -10.09 11.46
CA GLY A 120 -4.21 -9.67 10.14
C GLY A 120 -5.59 -9.02 10.17
N PHE A 121 -5.79 -7.99 9.34
CA PHE A 121 -7.09 -7.40 9.06
C PHE A 121 -7.26 -7.16 7.57
N LEU A 122 -8.39 -7.60 7.01
CA LEU A 122 -8.82 -7.29 5.65
C LEU A 122 -9.92 -6.24 5.70
N LEU A 123 -9.71 -5.08 5.08
CA LEU A 123 -10.64 -3.96 5.11
C LEU A 123 -11.17 -3.63 3.71
N ARG A 124 -12.45 -3.30 3.65
CA ARG A 124 -13.17 -2.86 2.44
C ARG A 124 -13.96 -1.58 2.67
N THR A 125 -14.22 -1.21 3.91
CA THR A 125 -15.06 -0.06 4.27
C THR A 125 -14.31 1.00 5.08
N PRO A 126 -14.72 2.28 5.01
CA PRO A 126 -14.17 3.34 5.87
C PRO A 126 -14.37 3.09 7.37
N GLU A 127 -15.45 2.40 7.74
CA GLU A 127 -15.77 2.05 9.14
C GLU A 127 -14.77 1.03 9.70
N GLU A 128 -14.41 0.03 8.90
CA GLU A 128 -13.35 -0.94 9.21
C GLU A 128 -12.00 -0.24 9.35
N LEU A 129 -11.69 0.73 8.47
CA LEU A 129 -10.47 1.53 8.51
C LEU A 129 -10.36 2.41 9.77
N ARG A 130 -11.48 2.76 10.40
CA ARG A 130 -11.43 3.46 11.69
C ARG A 130 -11.11 2.55 12.87
N LYS A 131 -11.50 1.28 12.82
CA LYS A 131 -11.43 0.36 13.97
C LYS A 131 -10.18 -0.51 13.95
N ALA A 132 -9.94 -1.21 12.84
CA ALA A 132 -8.89 -2.21 12.75
C ALA A 132 -7.48 -1.64 12.99
N PRO A 133 -7.12 -0.43 12.49
CA PRO A 133 -5.81 0.15 12.80
C PRO A 133 -5.57 0.48 14.26
N ILE A 134 -6.62 0.86 15.01
CA ILE A 134 -6.49 1.12 16.45
C ILE A 134 -6.14 -0.18 17.16
N GLU A 135 -6.85 -1.25 16.83
CA GLU A 135 -6.58 -2.58 17.38
C GLU A 135 -5.20 -3.10 16.98
N GLY A 136 -4.82 -2.92 15.71
CA GLY A 136 -3.48 -3.25 15.21
C GLY A 136 -2.38 -2.42 15.86
N PHE A 137 -2.66 -1.15 16.18
CA PHE A 137 -1.73 -0.27 16.88
C PHE A 137 -1.44 -0.75 18.32
N HIS A 138 -2.40 -1.38 18.98
CA HIS A 138 -2.20 -1.95 20.32
C HIS A 138 -1.66 -3.40 20.31
N ALA A 139 -1.60 -4.07 19.16
CA ALA A 139 -0.99 -5.38 19.05
C ALA A 139 0.52 -5.32 19.32
N LYS A 140 1.05 -6.29 20.05
CA LYS A 140 2.49 -6.46 20.34
C LYS A 140 3.10 -7.55 19.47
N ALA A 141 2.74 -7.56 18.20
CA ALA A 141 3.21 -8.51 17.21
C ALA A 141 3.08 -7.85 15.83
N PRO A 142 3.75 -8.37 14.79
CA PRO A 142 3.58 -7.86 13.44
C PRO A 142 2.10 -7.86 13.06
N CYS A 143 1.62 -6.71 12.62
CA CYS A 143 0.24 -6.50 12.27
C CYS A 143 0.13 -6.02 10.83
N ILE A 144 -0.70 -6.67 10.03
CA ILE A 144 -1.00 -6.25 8.66
C ILE A 144 -2.45 -5.80 8.58
N VAL A 145 -2.66 -4.60 8.06
CA VAL A 145 -3.95 -4.05 7.67
C VAL A 145 -3.98 -3.97 6.13
N ASN A 146 -4.61 -4.95 5.51
CA ASN A 146 -4.79 -5.03 4.06
C ASN A 146 -6.04 -4.25 3.67
N VAL A 147 -5.87 -3.14 2.96
CA VAL A 147 -6.94 -2.24 2.55
C VAL A 147 -7.21 -2.45 1.08
N ILE A 148 -8.34 -3.10 0.77
CA ILE A 148 -8.79 -3.26 -0.60
C ILE A 148 -9.29 -1.91 -1.13
N ILE A 149 -8.68 -1.46 -2.22
CA ILE A 149 -9.12 -0.28 -2.95
C ILE A 149 -9.47 -0.65 -4.39
N GLN A 150 -10.37 0.12 -5.00
CA GLN A 150 -10.65 -0.05 -6.42
C GLN A 150 -9.40 0.27 -7.24
N SER A 151 -9.11 -0.59 -8.21
CA SER A 151 -8.10 -0.28 -9.23
C SER A 151 -8.46 1.03 -9.91
N GLY A 152 -7.54 1.99 -9.89
CA GLY A 152 -7.71 3.26 -10.60
C GLY A 152 -7.85 3.00 -12.10
N LYS A 153 -8.82 3.65 -12.75
CA LYS A 153 -8.83 3.73 -14.22
C LYS A 153 -7.54 4.40 -14.69
N VAL A 154 -6.97 3.97 -15.81
CA VAL A 154 -5.83 4.62 -16.47
C VAL A 154 -6.22 6.05 -16.85
N GLY A 155 -6.03 6.98 -15.92
CA GLY A 155 -6.12 8.42 -16.12
C GLY A 155 -4.72 8.99 -16.14
N LYS A 156 -4.51 10.07 -16.91
CA LYS A 156 -3.28 10.86 -16.79
C LYS A 156 -3.13 11.25 -15.31
N PRO A 157 -2.00 10.98 -14.64
CA PRO A 157 -1.80 11.40 -13.27
C PRO A 157 -2.05 12.89 -13.22
N ASN A 158 -3.11 13.30 -12.52
CA ASN A 158 -3.49 14.69 -12.38
C ASN A 158 -3.29 15.04 -10.93
N PHE A 159 -2.19 15.72 -10.65
CA PHE A 159 -1.91 16.16 -9.31
C PHE A 159 -2.61 17.49 -9.04
N SER A 160 -3.13 17.68 -7.83
CA SER A 160 -3.83 18.90 -7.43
C SER A 160 -2.98 20.16 -7.68
N TRP A 161 -1.64 20.07 -7.54
CA TRP A 161 -0.72 21.17 -7.85
C TRP A 161 -0.51 21.43 -9.34
N GLN A 162 -0.79 20.47 -10.23
CA GLN A 162 -0.75 20.69 -11.69
C GLN A 162 -2.00 21.44 -12.18
N SER A 163 -3.10 21.35 -11.43
CA SER A 163 -4.36 22.01 -11.78
C SER A 163 -4.36 23.52 -11.52
N SER A 164 -3.50 24.02 -10.62
CA SER A 164 -3.37 25.44 -10.30
C SER A 164 -2.67 26.26 -11.39
N SER A 165 -1.86 25.63 -12.25
CA SER A 165 -1.22 26.26 -13.42
C SER A 165 -2.22 26.61 -14.52
N ARG A 166 -3.22 25.74 -14.76
CA ARG A 166 -4.26 25.95 -15.78
C ARG A 166 -5.25 27.06 -15.43
N LYS A 167 -5.52 27.30 -14.15
CA LYS A 167 -6.38 28.41 -13.70
C LYS A 167 -5.75 29.78 -13.98
N LYS A 168 -4.43 29.93 -13.83
CA LYS A 168 -3.73 31.19 -14.15
C LYS A 168 -3.73 31.48 -15.66
N GLU A 169 -3.55 30.46 -16.49
CA GLU A 169 -3.49 30.61 -17.95
C GLU A 169 -4.86 31.01 -18.56
N ASN A 170 -5.95 30.43 -18.08
CA ASN A 170 -7.30 30.79 -18.53
C ASN A 170 -7.76 32.16 -18.00
N SER A 171 -7.37 32.54 -16.79
CA SER A 171 -7.69 33.87 -16.24
C SER A 171 -6.93 34.98 -16.97
N GLN A 172 -5.68 34.75 -17.39
CA GLN A 172 -4.88 35.70 -18.18
C GLN A 172 -5.35 35.80 -19.65
N ARG A 173 -5.84 34.71 -20.25
CA ARG A 173 -6.42 34.74 -21.61
C ARG A 173 -7.79 35.43 -21.66
N SER A 174 -8.61 35.28 -20.63
CA SER A 174 -9.90 35.99 -20.52
C SER A 174 -9.70 37.51 -20.35
N SER A 175 -8.75 37.92 -19.52
CA SER A 175 -8.44 39.34 -19.28
C SER A 175 -7.84 40.06 -20.50
N LYS A 176 -7.17 39.34 -21.41
CA LYS A 176 -6.62 39.91 -22.66
C LYS A 176 -7.64 40.01 -23.81
N ARG A 177 -8.77 39.30 -23.72
CA ARG A 177 -9.84 39.37 -24.73
C ARG A 177 -10.83 40.52 -24.48
N THR A 178 -10.94 40.99 -23.24
CA THR A 178 -11.84 42.10 -22.86
C THR A 178 -11.19 43.49 -22.96
N SER A 179 -9.95 43.60 -23.48
CA SER A 179 -9.22 44.87 -23.59
C SER A 179 -8.95 45.36 -25.02
N LYS A 180 -9.68 44.84 -26.02
CA LYS A 180 -9.70 45.39 -27.36
C LYS A 180 -11.17 45.54 -27.78
N PHE A 181 -11.61 46.81 -27.81
CA PHE A 181 -12.84 47.39 -28.37
C PHE A 181 -14.06 46.48 -28.54
#